data_AF-H3KEW3-F1
#
_entry.id   AF-H3KEW3-F1
#
_cell.length_a   1.000
_cell.length_b   1.000
_cell.length_c   1.000
_cell.angle_alpha   90.00
_cell.angle_beta   90.00
_cell.angle_gamma   90.00
#
_symmetry.space_group_name_H-M   'P 1'
#
loop_
_entity.id
_entity.type
_entity.pdbx_description
1 polymer ?
#
loop_
_entity_poly.entity_id
_entity_poly.type
_entity_poly.pdbx_seq_one_letter_code
_entity_poly.pdbx_strand_id
1 'polypeptide(L)'
;MEAMFRDADRTFHGFGDVIRLQPIPKEQWVRFIVGRFDATGKRISEAHAAEIAESVRRVSGCVQHLAAYAWAFTDGTVTDGDIENAKEYLISTYRTNFRVMTAGLSARQRNLLLAVADGTGGGCSDQRTICRYRLGPSSTVARSKAALLGKDLLLLRPDGSLGVADPLLEMWLKTEYRPTVNL
;
A
#
# COMPACT_ATOMS: atom_id res chain seq x y z
N MET A 1 20.02 5.17 10.38
CA MET A 1 19.84 6.59 10.74
C MET A 1 19.09 6.72 12.07
N GLU A 2 17.95 6.04 12.30
CA GLU A 2 17.23 6.09 13.59
C GLU A 2 18.06 5.72 14.83
N ALA A 3 18.95 4.72 14.72
CA ALA A 3 19.81 4.30 15.82
C ALA A 3 20.78 5.41 16.30
N MET A 4 21.08 6.43 15.49
CA MET A 4 21.95 7.53 15.89
C MET A 4 21.25 8.57 16.79
N PHE A 5 19.91 8.66 16.71
CA PHE A 5 19.12 9.70 17.40
C PHE A 5 18.31 9.17 18.60
N ARG A 6 18.10 7.86 18.70
CA ARG A 6 17.30 7.23 19.77
C ARG A 6 18.12 6.52 20.85
N ASP A 7 19.42 6.34 20.62
CA ASP A 7 20.31 5.62 21.52
C ASP A 7 20.91 6.60 22.53
N ALA A 8 20.61 6.44 23.81
CA ALA A 8 20.95 7.40 24.88
C ALA A 8 22.47 7.64 25.00
N ASP A 9 23.27 6.66 24.57
CA ASP A 9 24.73 6.68 24.62
C ASP A 9 25.37 7.36 23.39
N ARG A 10 24.59 7.93 22.46
CA ARG A 10 25.09 8.58 21.24
C ARG A 10 24.95 10.09 21.25
N THR A 11 25.91 10.75 20.63
CA THR A 11 26.09 12.21 20.62
C THR A 11 24.90 13.01 20.08
N PHE A 12 24.02 12.38 19.28
CA PHE A 12 22.85 13.03 18.68
C PHE A 12 21.53 12.67 19.38
N HIS A 13 21.58 11.96 20.52
CA HIS A 13 20.41 11.67 21.32
C HIS A 13 19.75 12.97 21.81
N GLY A 14 18.47 13.15 21.49
CA GLY A 14 17.71 14.35 21.88
C GLY A 14 18.10 15.64 21.15
N PHE A 15 18.92 15.58 20.08
CA PHE A 15 19.32 16.76 19.32
C PHE A 15 18.19 17.35 18.45
N GLY A 16 17.01 16.70 18.41
CA GLY A 16 15.83 17.21 17.74
C GLY A 16 14.56 16.44 18.08
N ASP A 17 13.42 17.11 17.90
CA ASP A 17 12.11 16.49 18.10
C ASP A 17 11.83 15.47 16.99
N VAL A 18 11.50 14.25 17.39
CA VAL A 18 11.02 13.21 16.46
C VAL A 18 9.54 13.46 16.19
N ILE A 19 9.24 14.20 15.12
CA ILE A 19 7.85 14.44 14.69
C ILE A 19 7.37 13.24 13.88
N ARG A 20 6.38 12.50 14.40
CA ARG A 20 5.73 11.41 13.69
C ARG A 20 4.60 11.95 12.82
N LEU A 21 4.84 12.05 11.52
CA LEU A 21 3.84 12.49 10.56
C LEU A 21 2.66 11.51 10.49
N GLN A 22 1.46 12.05 10.56
CA GLN A 22 0.22 11.30 10.34
C GLN A 22 -0.22 11.44 8.88
N PRO A 23 -0.98 10.48 8.34
CA PRO A 23 -1.60 10.64 7.04
C PRO A 23 -2.45 11.92 6.99
N ILE A 24 -2.36 12.63 5.87
CA ILE A 24 -3.16 13.83 5.64
C ILE A 24 -4.66 13.44 5.67
N PRO A 25 -5.53 14.24 6.33
CA PRO A 25 -6.96 13.98 6.35
C PRO A 25 -7.56 13.92 4.95
N LYS A 26 -8.56 13.04 4.75
CA LYS A 26 -9.24 12.85 3.47
C LYS A 26 -9.78 14.17 2.92
N GLU A 27 -10.37 15.00 3.78
CA GLU A 27 -11.00 16.26 3.43
C GLU A 27 -9.99 17.27 2.88
N GLN A 28 -8.75 17.24 3.39
CA GLN A 28 -7.66 18.07 2.87
C GLN A 28 -7.20 17.58 1.49
N TRP A 29 -7.13 16.27 1.29
CA TRP A 29 -6.83 15.69 -0.02
C TRP A 29 -7.90 16.03 -1.06
N VAL A 30 -9.19 15.89 -0.72
CA VAL A 30 -10.30 16.22 -1.60
C VAL A 30 -10.20 17.69 -2.04
N ARG A 31 -10.07 18.61 -1.08
CA ARG A 31 -9.90 20.05 -1.38
C ARG A 31 -8.70 20.32 -2.27
N PHE A 32 -7.56 19.70 -1.98
CA PHE A 32 -6.35 19.86 -2.77
C PHE A 32 -6.54 19.38 -4.21
N ILE A 33 -7.02 18.14 -4.41
CA ILE A 33 -7.19 17.54 -5.73
C ILE A 33 -8.19 18.34 -6.56
N VAL A 34 -9.38 18.65 -6.00
CA VAL A 34 -10.39 19.46 -6.69
C VAL A 34 -9.81 20.81 -7.14
N GLY A 35 -9.12 21.51 -6.24
CA GLY A 35 -8.50 22.80 -6.57
C GLY A 35 -7.42 22.70 -7.65
N ARG A 36 -6.68 21.59 -7.72
CA ARG A 36 -5.66 21.38 -8.79
C ARG A 36 -6.28 21.11 -10.15
N PHE A 37 -7.40 20.39 -10.23
CA PHE A 37 -8.12 20.17 -11.49
C PHE A 37 -8.77 21.47 -11.98
N ASP A 38 -9.44 22.20 -11.07
CA ASP A 38 -10.10 23.47 -11.38
C ASP A 38 -9.11 24.51 -11.91
N ALA A 39 -7.89 24.57 -11.34
CA ALA A 39 -6.84 25.50 -11.77
C ALA A 39 -6.38 25.29 -13.22
N THR A 40 -6.66 24.13 -13.83
CA THR A 40 -6.33 23.83 -15.22
C THR A 40 -7.57 23.83 -16.14
N GLY A 41 -8.74 24.17 -15.62
CA GLY A 41 -10.01 24.11 -16.35
C GLY A 41 -10.62 22.70 -16.46
N LYS A 42 -10.09 21.70 -15.76
CA LYS A 42 -10.67 20.35 -15.68
C LYS A 42 -11.57 20.25 -14.44
N ARG A 43 -12.50 19.31 -14.42
CA ARG A 43 -13.42 19.08 -13.29
C ARG A 43 -13.26 17.67 -12.74
N ILE A 44 -13.35 17.55 -11.42
CA ILE A 44 -13.39 16.26 -10.71
C ILE A 44 -14.43 16.37 -9.60
N SER A 45 -15.22 15.30 -9.41
CA SER A 45 -16.17 15.25 -8.28
C SER A 45 -15.43 15.04 -6.96
N GLU A 46 -16.02 15.46 -5.84
CA GLU A 46 -15.45 15.17 -4.51
C GLU A 46 -15.34 13.64 -4.26
N ALA A 47 -16.28 12.86 -4.80
CA ALA A 47 -16.27 11.40 -4.70
C ALA A 47 -15.05 10.80 -5.40
N HIS A 48 -14.76 11.23 -6.64
CA HIS A 48 -13.57 10.82 -7.39
C HIS A 48 -12.27 11.27 -6.72
N ALA A 49 -12.22 12.50 -6.20
CA ALA A 49 -11.06 12.99 -5.47
C ALA A 49 -10.82 12.18 -4.18
N ALA A 50 -11.89 11.80 -3.46
CA ALA A 50 -11.79 10.94 -2.28
C ALA A 50 -11.33 9.52 -2.66
N GLU A 51 -11.83 8.98 -3.77
CA GLU A 51 -11.42 7.67 -4.29
C GLU A 51 -9.92 7.63 -4.61
N ILE A 52 -9.40 8.64 -5.31
CA ILE A 52 -7.97 8.77 -5.58
C ILE A 52 -7.17 8.76 -4.28
N ALA A 53 -7.59 9.53 -3.27
CA ALA A 53 -6.87 9.63 -2.01
C ALA A 53 -6.89 8.31 -1.20
N GLU A 54 -8.05 7.66 -1.10
CA GLU A 54 -8.23 6.46 -0.28
C GLU A 54 -7.68 5.19 -0.95
N SER A 55 -7.72 5.09 -2.29
CA SER A 55 -7.22 3.91 -3.01
C SER A 55 -5.73 3.64 -2.77
N VAL A 56 -4.96 4.68 -2.43
CA VAL A 56 -3.54 4.61 -2.07
C VAL A 56 -3.28 4.94 -0.59
N ARG A 57 -4.30 4.76 0.26
CA ARG A 57 -4.23 4.93 1.73
C ARG A 57 -3.70 6.30 2.17
N ARG A 58 -3.96 7.34 1.37
CA ARG A 58 -3.55 8.73 1.61
C ARG A 58 -2.03 8.93 1.75
N VAL A 59 -1.24 8.02 1.22
CA VAL A 59 0.22 8.15 1.14
C VAL A 59 0.56 9.23 0.12
N SER A 60 1.13 10.35 0.58
CA SER A 60 1.18 11.59 -0.21
C SER A 60 1.79 11.45 -1.61
N GLY A 61 2.92 10.75 -1.73
CA GLY A 61 3.54 10.53 -3.04
C GLY A 61 2.65 9.72 -3.99
N CYS A 62 1.97 8.68 -3.47
CA CYS A 62 1.06 7.87 -4.26
C CYS A 62 -0.20 8.64 -4.66
N VAL A 63 -0.76 9.46 -3.76
CA VAL A 63 -1.93 10.30 -4.07
C VAL A 63 -1.58 11.29 -5.17
N GLN A 64 -0.42 11.93 -5.08
CA GLN A 64 0.05 12.90 -6.07
C GLN A 64 0.27 12.26 -7.43
N HIS A 65 0.94 11.09 -7.50
CA HIS A 65 1.12 10.38 -8.77
C HIS A 65 -0.20 9.93 -9.38
N LEU A 66 -1.10 9.35 -8.56
CA LEU A 66 -2.40 8.89 -9.06
C LEU A 66 -3.26 10.05 -9.56
N ALA A 67 -3.32 11.15 -8.81
CA ALA A 67 -4.04 12.36 -9.22
C ALA A 67 -3.45 12.97 -10.49
N ALA A 68 -2.13 12.97 -10.65
CA ALA A 68 -1.46 13.47 -11.84
C ALA A 68 -1.79 12.62 -13.08
N TYR A 69 -1.82 11.30 -12.95
CA TYR A 69 -2.20 10.42 -14.07
C TYR A 69 -3.69 10.52 -14.41
N ALA A 70 -4.57 10.58 -13.41
CA ALA A 70 -5.99 10.82 -13.64
C ALA A 70 -6.18 12.16 -14.38
N TRP A 71 -5.48 13.22 -13.94
CA TRP A 71 -5.49 14.50 -14.63
C TRP A 71 -4.99 14.40 -16.07
N ALA A 72 -3.95 13.61 -16.34
CA ALA A 72 -3.38 13.44 -17.68
C ALA A 72 -4.34 12.70 -18.63
N PHE A 73 -5.12 11.75 -18.12
CA PHE A 73 -6.08 10.97 -18.91
C PHE A 73 -7.44 11.67 -19.10
N THR A 74 -7.80 12.60 -18.22
CA THR A 74 -9.04 13.36 -18.34
C THR A 74 -8.93 14.49 -19.35
N ASP A 75 -9.84 14.58 -20.31
CA ASP A 75 -9.91 15.74 -21.23
C ASP A 75 -10.61 16.95 -20.60
N GLY A 76 -11.75 16.72 -19.91
CA GLY A 76 -12.57 17.78 -19.33
C GLY A 76 -13.06 17.46 -17.92
N THR A 77 -13.94 16.47 -17.80
CA THR A 77 -14.45 16.01 -16.49
C THR A 77 -14.00 14.58 -16.24
N VAL A 78 -13.48 14.33 -15.05
CA VAL A 78 -13.00 13.00 -14.63
C VAL A 78 -14.14 11.99 -14.71
N THR A 79 -13.82 10.84 -15.28
CA THR A 79 -14.68 9.65 -15.31
C THR A 79 -14.07 8.52 -14.48
N ASP A 80 -14.86 7.51 -14.13
CA ASP A 80 -14.36 6.29 -13.49
C ASP A 80 -13.27 5.62 -14.35
N GLY A 81 -13.42 5.68 -15.67
CA GLY A 81 -12.44 5.15 -16.62
C GLY A 81 -11.08 5.85 -16.55
N ASP A 82 -11.06 7.17 -16.34
CA ASP A 82 -9.80 7.92 -16.20
C ASP A 82 -9.04 7.48 -14.94
N ILE A 83 -9.77 7.25 -13.85
CA ILE A 83 -9.20 6.81 -12.58
C ILE A 83 -8.68 5.37 -12.70
N GLU A 84 -9.43 4.46 -13.32
CA GLU A 84 -8.97 3.08 -13.54
C GLU A 84 -7.75 3.04 -14.46
N ASN A 85 -7.74 3.82 -15.55
CA ASN A 85 -6.56 3.97 -16.41
C ASN A 85 -5.36 4.53 -15.64
N ALA A 86 -5.58 5.50 -14.75
CA ALA A 86 -4.55 6.06 -13.88
C ALA A 86 -3.98 5.03 -12.89
N LYS A 87 -4.84 4.19 -12.28
CA LYS A 87 -4.41 3.11 -11.39
C LYS A 87 -3.58 2.07 -12.14
N GLU A 88 -4.06 1.59 -13.29
CA GLU A 88 -3.33 0.61 -14.11
C GLU A 88 -1.99 1.17 -14.58
N TYR A 89 -1.97 2.41 -15.07
CA TYR A 89 -0.74 3.06 -15.49
C TYR A 89 0.23 3.19 -14.30
N LEU A 90 -0.24 3.66 -13.15
CA LEU A 90 0.57 3.76 -11.94
C LEU A 90 1.17 2.40 -11.57
N ILE A 91 0.37 1.34 -11.45
CA ILE A 91 0.85 -0.01 -11.15
C ILE A 91 1.89 -0.47 -12.19
N SER A 92 1.66 -0.21 -13.47
CA SER A 92 2.56 -0.62 -14.55
C SER A 92 3.97 -0.04 -14.38
N THR A 93 4.11 1.18 -13.86
CA THR A 93 5.41 1.81 -13.59
C THR A 93 6.19 1.11 -12.47
N TYR A 94 5.52 0.44 -11.54
CA TYR A 94 6.15 -0.30 -10.42
C TYR A 94 6.23 -1.81 -10.67
N ARG A 95 5.59 -2.32 -11.72
CA ARG A 95 5.43 -3.76 -12.01
C ARG A 95 6.76 -4.52 -12.00
N THR A 96 7.79 -4.01 -12.66
CA THR A 96 9.12 -4.64 -12.70
C THR A 96 9.73 -4.74 -11.30
N ASN A 97 9.63 -3.68 -10.50
CA ASN A 97 10.13 -3.67 -9.13
C ASN A 97 9.40 -4.71 -8.26
N PHE A 98 8.06 -4.74 -8.32
CA PHE A 98 7.27 -5.72 -7.55
C PHE A 98 7.57 -7.16 -7.95
N ARG A 99 7.78 -7.45 -9.24
CA ARG A 99 8.23 -8.77 -9.70
C ARG A 99 9.57 -9.16 -9.08
N VAL A 100 10.54 -8.25 -9.06
CA VAL A 100 11.86 -8.51 -8.44
C VAL A 100 11.71 -8.74 -6.93
N MET A 101 10.96 -7.88 -6.23
CA MET A 101 10.72 -8.01 -4.80
C MET A 101 10.05 -9.34 -4.42
N THR A 102 9.18 -9.86 -5.29
CA THR A 102 8.40 -11.06 -5.03
C THR A 102 8.97 -12.35 -5.63
N ALA A 103 9.94 -12.27 -6.54
CA ALA A 103 10.54 -13.43 -7.21
C ALA A 103 11.20 -14.42 -6.25
N GLY A 104 11.84 -13.92 -5.18
CA GLY A 104 12.54 -14.75 -4.18
C GLY A 104 11.65 -15.31 -3.07
N LEU A 105 10.33 -15.12 -3.14
CA LEU A 105 9.42 -15.57 -2.09
C LEU A 105 9.06 -17.06 -2.25
N SER A 106 9.25 -17.83 -1.19
CA SER A 106 8.72 -19.19 -1.11
C SER A 106 7.20 -19.19 -1.24
N ALA A 107 6.60 -20.34 -1.62
CA ALA A 107 5.14 -20.46 -1.74
C ALA A 107 4.40 -20.04 -0.44
N ARG A 108 4.93 -20.38 0.74
CA ARG A 108 4.32 -20.01 2.03
C ARG A 108 4.39 -18.51 2.30
N GLN A 109 5.51 -17.86 1.97
CA GLN A 109 5.64 -16.40 2.08
C GLN A 109 4.69 -15.68 1.11
N ARG A 110 4.60 -16.14 -0.14
CA ARG A 110 3.66 -15.58 -1.13
C ARG A 110 2.21 -15.72 -0.67
N ASN A 111 1.84 -16.89 -0.18
CA ASN A 111 0.49 -17.14 0.29
C ASN A 111 0.13 -16.29 1.51
N LEU A 112 1.07 -16.10 2.45
CA LEU A 112 0.86 -15.20 3.59
C LEU A 112 0.71 -13.75 3.14
N LEU A 113 1.54 -13.31 2.18
CA LEU A 113 1.44 -11.96 1.61
C LEU A 113 0.07 -11.71 0.95
N LEU A 114 -0.42 -12.69 0.17
CA LEU A 114 -1.76 -12.64 -0.43
C LEU A 114 -2.88 -12.67 0.62
N ALA A 115 -2.74 -13.48 1.67
CA ALA A 115 -3.71 -13.52 2.77
C ALA A 115 -3.84 -12.15 3.46
N VAL A 116 -2.72 -11.48 3.71
CA VAL A 116 -2.71 -10.15 4.31
C VAL A 116 -3.29 -9.10 3.36
N ALA A 117 -2.96 -9.17 2.06
CA ALA A 117 -3.55 -8.29 1.05
C ALA A 117 -5.09 -8.43 0.98
N ASP A 118 -5.62 -9.63 1.20
CA ASP A 118 -7.06 -9.90 1.24
C ASP A 118 -7.74 -9.50 2.57
N GLY A 119 -7.02 -8.85 3.47
CA GLY A 119 -7.56 -8.32 4.73
C GLY A 119 -7.54 -9.30 5.91
N THR A 120 -6.90 -10.47 5.78
CA THR A 120 -6.82 -11.47 6.87
C THR A 120 -5.64 -11.26 7.82
N GLY A 121 -5.07 -10.05 7.84
CA GLY A 121 -3.86 -9.71 8.59
C GLY A 121 -3.94 -9.86 10.11
N GLY A 122 -5.14 -9.79 10.71
CA GLY A 122 -5.35 -10.05 12.14
C GLY A 122 -5.54 -11.53 12.49
N GLY A 123 -5.92 -12.35 11.50
CA GLY A 123 -6.31 -13.76 11.67
C GLY A 123 -5.40 -14.75 10.94
N CYS A 124 -4.12 -14.40 10.74
CA CYS A 124 -3.17 -15.23 9.99
C CYS A 124 -2.88 -16.60 10.65
N SER A 125 -3.17 -16.73 11.93
CA SER A 125 -3.05 -17.99 12.69
C SER A 125 -4.38 -18.74 12.83
N ASP A 126 -5.47 -18.20 12.31
CA ASP A 126 -6.78 -18.84 12.37
C ASP A 126 -6.82 -20.04 11.43
N GLN A 127 -7.40 -21.15 11.88
CA GLN A 127 -7.48 -22.38 11.07
C GLN A 127 -8.13 -22.14 9.71
N ARG A 128 -9.14 -21.26 9.64
CA ARG A 128 -9.80 -20.88 8.39
C ARG A 128 -8.83 -20.23 7.40
N THR A 129 -8.03 -19.27 7.85
CA THR A 129 -7.03 -18.56 7.04
C THR A 129 -5.90 -19.49 6.64
N ILE A 130 -5.41 -20.31 7.58
CA ILE A 130 -4.36 -21.31 7.35
C ILE A 130 -4.78 -22.29 6.25
N CYS A 131 -6.01 -22.80 6.30
CA CYS A 131 -6.55 -23.71 5.29
C CYS A 131 -6.72 -23.01 3.94
N ARG A 132 -7.39 -21.85 3.92
CA ARG A 132 -7.68 -21.09 2.68
C ARG A 132 -6.42 -20.75 1.89
N TYR A 133 -5.40 -20.23 2.58
CA TYR A 133 -4.15 -19.80 1.93
C TYR A 133 -3.05 -20.86 2.00
N ARG A 134 -3.33 -22.05 2.55
CA ARG A 134 -2.31 -23.09 2.75
C ARG A 134 -1.06 -22.51 3.42
N LEU A 135 -1.20 -21.91 4.60
CA LEU A 135 -0.08 -21.26 5.29
C LEU A 135 0.84 -22.25 6.03
N GLY A 136 0.31 -23.44 6.35
CA GLY A 136 1.01 -24.47 7.13
C GLY A 136 0.93 -24.22 8.65
N PRO A 137 1.72 -24.94 9.45
CA PRO A 137 1.71 -24.82 10.90
C PRO A 137 2.09 -23.42 11.40
N SER A 138 1.71 -23.07 12.62
CA SER A 138 1.98 -21.76 13.23
C SER A 138 3.46 -21.37 13.25
N SER A 139 4.38 -22.33 13.39
CA SER A 139 5.83 -22.09 13.30
C SER A 139 6.28 -21.62 11.90
N THR A 140 5.68 -22.18 10.84
CA THR A 140 5.90 -21.76 9.45
C THR A 140 5.31 -20.38 9.18
N VAL A 141 4.13 -20.09 9.74
CA VAL A 141 3.50 -18.76 9.67
C VAL A 141 4.40 -17.72 10.33
N ALA A 142 4.90 -18.00 11.53
CA ALA A 142 5.80 -17.09 12.27
C ALA A 142 7.09 -16.80 11.49
N ARG A 143 7.73 -17.83 10.91
CA ARG A 143 8.93 -17.66 10.09
C ARG A 143 8.65 -16.86 8.81
N SER A 144 7.51 -17.11 8.16
CA SER A 144 7.11 -16.39 6.95
C SER A 144 6.81 -14.92 7.28
N LYS A 145 6.13 -14.65 8.39
CA LYS A 145 5.89 -13.30 8.92
C LYS A 145 7.21 -12.56 9.13
N ALA A 146 8.16 -13.15 9.86
CA ALA A 146 9.46 -12.53 10.12
C ALA A 146 10.21 -12.21 8.82
N ALA A 147 10.22 -13.13 7.85
CA ALA A 147 10.88 -12.93 6.57
C ALA A 147 10.25 -11.82 5.72
N LEU A 148 8.91 -11.70 5.73
CA LEU A 148 8.20 -10.66 4.97
C LEU A 148 8.33 -9.28 5.62
N LEU A 149 8.33 -9.22 6.97
CA LEU A 149 8.63 -7.99 7.71
C LEU A 149 10.06 -7.52 7.44
N GLY A 150 11.05 -8.42 7.48
CA GLY A 150 12.45 -8.09 7.19
C GLY A 150 12.74 -7.73 5.72
N LYS A 151 11.78 -7.95 4.81
CA LYS A 151 11.84 -7.55 3.40
C LYS A 151 11.02 -6.28 3.12
N ASP A 152 10.44 -5.65 4.15
CA ASP A 152 9.53 -4.51 4.06
C ASP A 152 8.33 -4.74 3.13
N LEU A 153 7.89 -6.00 2.98
CA LEU A 153 6.69 -6.35 2.21
C LEU A 153 5.43 -6.30 3.06
N LEU A 154 5.60 -6.59 4.36
CA LEU A 154 4.57 -6.44 5.38
C LEU A 154 5.03 -5.41 6.41
N LEU A 155 4.05 -4.84 7.11
CA LEU A 155 4.25 -4.05 8.31
C LEU A 155 3.34 -4.56 9.43
N LEU A 156 3.71 -4.21 10.67
CA LEU A 156 2.84 -4.38 11.84
C LEU A 156 2.08 -3.08 12.06
N ARG A 157 0.75 -3.16 12.05
CA ARG A 157 -0.13 -2.03 12.34
C ARG A 157 -0.20 -1.77 13.85
N PRO A 158 -0.62 -0.57 14.29
CA PRO A 158 -0.74 -0.24 15.71
C PRO A 158 -1.67 -1.17 16.50
N ASP A 159 -2.67 -1.76 15.83
CA ASP A 159 -3.61 -2.73 16.40
C ASP A 159 -3.05 -4.17 16.51
N GLY A 160 -1.77 -4.37 16.13
CA GLY A 160 -1.11 -5.67 16.14
C GLY A 160 -1.40 -6.55 14.92
N SER A 161 -2.25 -6.10 13.99
CA SER A 161 -2.52 -6.81 12.75
C SER A 161 -1.42 -6.60 11.71
N LEU A 162 -1.29 -7.54 10.77
CA LEU A 162 -0.41 -7.38 9.62
C LEU A 162 -1.08 -6.55 8.51
N GLY A 163 -0.30 -5.71 7.84
CA GLY A 163 -0.70 -5.01 6.63
C GLY A 163 0.38 -5.10 5.55
N VAL A 164 0.00 -4.97 4.28
CA VAL A 164 0.97 -4.82 3.18
C VAL A 164 1.62 -3.44 3.31
N ALA A 165 2.95 -3.39 3.26
CA ALA A 165 3.70 -2.17 3.56
C ALA A 165 3.39 -1.03 2.58
N ASP A 166 3.33 -1.35 1.28
CA ASP A 166 3.09 -0.40 0.19
C ASP A 166 1.66 -0.55 -0.36
N PRO A 167 0.85 0.52 -0.46
CA PRO A 167 -0.49 0.46 -1.05
C PRO A 167 -0.48 0.03 -2.52
N LEU A 168 0.53 0.41 -3.29
CA LEU A 168 0.66 0.06 -4.71
C LEU A 168 1.00 -1.42 -4.87
N LEU A 169 1.85 -1.97 -3.98
CA LEU A 169 2.08 -3.40 -3.91
C LEU A 169 0.80 -4.15 -3.58
N GLU A 170 0.02 -3.67 -2.60
CA GLU A 170 -1.27 -4.29 -2.25
C GLU A 170 -2.24 -4.30 -3.45
N MET A 171 -2.30 -3.19 -4.20
CA MET A 171 -3.12 -3.07 -5.40
C MET A 171 -2.68 -4.07 -6.47
N TRP A 172 -1.38 -4.12 -6.79
CA TRP A 172 -0.80 -5.06 -7.75
C TRP A 172 -0.99 -6.53 -7.34
N LEU A 173 -0.91 -6.84 -6.05
CA LEU A 173 -1.15 -8.19 -5.52
C LEU A 173 -2.58 -8.65 -5.78
N LYS A 174 -3.56 -7.74 -5.74
CA LYS A 174 -4.97 -8.02 -5.96
C LYS A 174 -5.33 -8.16 -7.44
N THR A 175 -4.62 -7.47 -8.33
CA THR A 175 -4.91 -7.43 -9.77
C THR A 175 -4.12 -8.45 -10.59
N GLU A 176 -2.79 -8.49 -10.44
CA GLU A 176 -1.90 -9.21 -11.36
C GLU A 176 -1.16 -10.39 -10.72
N TYR A 177 -0.83 -10.31 -9.43
CA TYR A 177 0.03 -11.31 -8.80
C TYR A 177 -0.69 -12.60 -8.45
N ARG A 178 -2.02 -12.61 -8.43
CA ARG A 178 -2.78 -13.82 -8.17
C ARG A 178 -2.46 -14.81 -9.29
N PRO A 179 -1.71 -15.90 -9.02
CA PRO A 179 -1.62 -16.94 -10.02
C PRO A 179 -3.06 -17.42 -10.26
N THR A 180 -3.40 -17.73 -11.51
CA THR A 180 -4.64 -18.38 -11.90
C THR A 180 -4.73 -19.73 -11.17
N VAL A 181 -5.11 -19.69 -9.91
CA VAL A 181 -5.23 -20.84 -9.02
C VAL A 181 -6.67 -20.80 -8.58
N ASN A 182 -7.45 -21.67 -9.22
CA ASN A 182 -8.76 -22.09 -8.75
C ASN A 182 -8.66 -22.32 -7.23
N LEU A 183 -9.28 -21.43 -6.46
CA LEU A 183 -9.58 -21.65 -5.05
C LEU A 183 -10.52 -22.83 -4.92
#